data_AF-V4UE16-F1
#
_entry.id   AF-V4UE16-F1
#
_cell.length_a   1.000
_cell.length_b   1.000
_cell.length_c   1.000
_cell.angle_alpha   90.00
_cell.angle_beta   90.00
_cell.angle_gamma   90.00
#
_symmetry.space_group_name_H-M   'P 1'
#
loop_
_entity.id
_entity.type
_entity.pdbx_description
1 polymer ?
#
loop_
_entity_poly.entity_id
_entity_poly.type
_entity_poly.pdbx_seq_one_letter_code
_entity_poly.pdbx_strand_id
1 'polypeptide(L)' 'MDPVLLESDFELEILRCIHVGLLCVQEYVHDRASISTVISMLSSEIVDLPVPKQPVFTVRAECPGFRVLWEST' A
#
# COMPACT_ATOMS: atom_id res chain seq x y z
N MET A 1 -10.79 -26.15 -15.64
CA MET A 1 -10.32 -24.79 -15.29
C MET A 1 -8.85 -24.78 -15.63
N ASP A 2 -8.40 -23.83 -16.45
CA ASP A 2 -7.03 -23.81 -16.96
C ASP A 2 -6.10 -23.30 -15.85
N PRO A 3 -5.11 -24.09 -15.40
CA PRO A 3 -4.20 -23.70 -14.32
C PRO A 3 -3.33 -22.48 -14.66
N VAL A 4 -3.12 -22.16 -15.94
CA VAL A 4 -2.26 -21.05 -16.37
C VAL A 4 -2.95 -19.68 -16.26
N LEU A 5 -4.28 -19.62 -16.45
CA LEU A 5 -5.04 -18.37 -16.33
C LEU A 5 -5.19 -17.92 -14.87
N LEU A 6 -5.12 -18.86 -13.92
CA LEU A 6 -5.21 -18.55 -12.50
C LEU A 6 -3.97 -17.79 -12.01
N GLU A 7 -2.77 -18.14 -12.48
CA GLU A 7 -1.52 -17.51 -12.03
C GLU A 7 -1.48 -16.01 -12.37
N SER A 8 -1.89 -15.62 -13.58
CA SER A 8 -1.91 -14.21 -13.99
C SER A 8 -2.93 -13.38 -13.21
N ASP A 9 -4.09 -13.96 -12.88
CA ASP A 9 -5.13 -13.26 -12.10
C ASP A 9 -4.66 -13.01 -10.66
N PHE A 10 -3.95 -13.98 -10.06
CA PHE A 10 -3.36 -13.82 -8.74
C PHE A 10 -2.26 -12.76 -8.71
N GLU A 11 -1.40 -12.68 -9.73
CA GLU A 11 -0.38 -11.62 -9.82
C GLU A 11 -1.01 -10.22 -9.82
N LEU A 12 -2.08 -10.03 -10.60
CA LEU A 12 -2.81 -8.77 -10.65
C LEU A 12 -3.44 -8.42 -9.30
N GLU A 13 -4.03 -9.39 -8.61
CA GLU A 13 -4.62 -9.19 -7.28
C GLU A 13 -3.55 -8.83 -6.23
N ILE A 14 -2.38 -9.48 -6.28
CA ILE A 14 -1.25 -9.16 -5.40
C ILE A 14 -0.73 -7.74 -5.67
N LEU A 15 -0.49 -7.37 -6.92
CA LEU A 15 -0.05 -6.03 -7.30
C LEU A 15 -1.06 -4.97 -6.85
N ARG A 16 -2.35 -5.26 -7.01
CA ARG A 16 -3.44 -4.41 -6.54
C ARG A 16 -3.41 -4.25 -5.01
N CYS A 17 -3.24 -5.33 -4.27
CA CYS A 17 -3.12 -5.28 -2.81
C CYS A 17 -1.92 -4.44 -2.36
N ILE A 18 -0.76 -4.59 -3.01
CA ILE A 18 0.44 -3.79 -2.74
C ILE A 18 0.14 -2.31 -2.98
N HIS A 19 -0.44 -1.97 -4.13
CA HIS A 19 -0.77 -0.60 -4.52
C HIS A 19 -1.74 0.06 -3.53
N VAL A 20 -2.79 -0.64 -3.14
CA VAL A 20 -3.76 -0.16 -2.14
C VAL A 20 -3.10 -0.03 -0.77
N GLY A 21 -2.25 -0.98 -0.37
CA GLY A 21 -1.45 -0.89 0.85
C GLY A 21 -0.58 0.36 0.91
N LEU A 22 0.05 0.73 -0.22
CA LEU A 22 0.82 1.98 -0.34
C LEU A 22 -0.07 3.22 -0.17
N LEU A 23 -1.30 3.23 -0.67
CA LEU A 23 -2.26 4.33 -0.47
C LEU A 23 -2.70 4.48 0.99
N CYS A 24 -2.63 3.43 1.81
CA CYS A 24 -3.02 3.50 3.22
C CYS A 24 -1.95 4.15 4.12
N VAL A 25 -0.67 4.10 3.74
CA VAL A 25 0.46 4.52 4.57
C VAL A 25 1.10 5.83 4.11
N GLN A 26 0.34 6.65 3.41
CA GLN A 26 0.78 7.96 2.92
C GLN A 26 1.20 8.90 4.06
N GLU A 27 2.24 9.69 3.82
CA GLU A 27 2.81 10.63 4.78
C GLU A 27 1.73 11.55 5.37
N TYR A 28 0.93 12.15 4.49
CA TYR A 28 -0.15 13.04 4.88
C TYR A 28 -1.47 12.29 5.06
N VAL A 29 -2.18 12.59 6.14
CA VAL A 29 -3.46 11.95 6.48
C VAL A 29 -4.52 12.12 5.39
N HIS A 30 -4.55 13.29 4.74
CA HIS A 30 -5.50 13.58 3.67
C HIS A 30 -5.24 12.82 2.37
N ASP A 31 -4.04 12.24 2.21
CA ASP A 31 -3.67 11.42 1.06
C ASP A 31 -3.97 9.93 1.29
N ARG A 32 -4.33 9.53 2.51
CA ARG A 32 -4.67 8.15 2.83
C ARG A 32 -6.05 7.81 2.32
N ALA A 33 -6.19 6.66 1.67
CA ALA A 33 -7.50 6.16 1.26
C ALA A 33 -8.39 5.88 2.48
N SER A 34 -9.68 6.24 2.41
CA SER A 34 -10.65 5.87 3.44
C SER A 34 -10.91 4.35 3.40
N ILE A 35 -11.33 3.75 4.52
CA ILE A 35 -11.63 2.31 4.57
C ILE A 35 -12.68 1.90 3.55
N SER A 36 -13.71 2.71 3.33
CA SER A 36 -14.72 2.44 2.29
C SER A 36 -14.09 2.40 0.89
N THR A 37 -13.19 3.35 0.60
CA THR A 37 -12.48 3.42 -0.68
C THR A 37 -11.55 2.22 -0.85
N VAL A 38 -10.82 1.84 0.21
CA VAL A 38 -9.96 0.65 0.22
C VAL A 38 -10.75 -0.61 -0.11
N ILE A 39 -11.94 -0.79 0.47
CA ILE A 39 -12.80 -1.95 0.18
C ILE A 39 -13.22 -1.94 -1.29
N SER A 40 -13.75 -0.83 -1.81
CA SER A 40 -14.12 -0.72 -3.23
C SER A 40 -12.92 -0.92 -4.17
N MET A 41 -11.73 -0.47 -3.76
CA MET A 41 -10.48 -0.72 -4.48
C MET A 41 -10.01 -2.17 -4.38
N LEU A 42 -10.35 -2.97 -3.37
CA LEU A 42 -9.99 -4.39 -3.31
C LEU A 42 -11.03 -5.26 -4.03
N SER A 43 -12.30 -4.88 -3.92
CA SER A 43 -13.43 -5.53 -4.60
C SER A 43 -13.52 -5.28 -6.10
N SER A 44 -12.53 -4.60 -6.70
CA SER A 44 -12.49 -4.28 -8.13
C SER A 44 -13.61 -3.37 -8.65
N GLU A 45 -14.28 -2.65 -7.75
CA GLU A 45 -15.27 -1.63 -8.12
C GLU A 45 -14.61 -0.36 -8.67
N ILE A 46 -13.45 0.00 -8.11
CA ILE A 46 -12.59 1.09 -8.61
C ILE A 46 -11.45 0.45 -9.41
N VAL A 47 -11.51 0.55 -10.74
CA VAL A 47 -10.49 -0.07 -11.61
C VAL A 47 -9.23 0.79 -11.68
N ASP A 48 -9.39 2.10 -11.84
CA ASP A 48 -8.27 3.05 -11.94
C ASP A 48 -7.85 3.53 -10.55
N LEU A 49 -6.76 2.97 -10.04
CA LEU A 49 -6.21 3.34 -8.74
C LEU A 49 -5.33 4.61 -8.85
N PRO A 50 -5.44 5.56 -7.91
CA PRO A 50 -4.57 6.74 -7.90
C PRO A 50 -3.12 6.34 -7.63
N VAL A 51 -2.17 7.11 -8.15
CA VAL A 51 -0.74 6.86 -7.93
C VAL A 51 -0.37 7.14 -6.45
N PRO A 52 0.26 6.20 -5.74
CA PRO A 52 0.71 6.42 -4.38
C PRO A 52 1.77 7.52 -4.34
N LYS A 53 1.67 8.44 -3.37
CA LYS A 53 2.72 9.42 -3.06
C LYS A 53 3.70 8.81 -2.05
N GLN A 54 4.46 9.67 -1.35
CA GLN A 54 5.47 9.25 -0.38
C GLN A 54 4.85 8.58 0.86
N PRO A 55 5.21 7.31 1.16
CA PRO A 55 4.76 6.66 2.38
C PRO A 55 5.50 7.20 3.61
N VAL A 56 4.85 7.17 4.79
CA VAL A 56 5.37 7.64 6.09
C VAL A 56 6.76 7.07 6.42
N PHE A 57 7.03 5.84 5.99
CA PHE A 57 8.23 5.08 6.38
C PHE A 57 9.38 5.16 5.36
N THR A 58 9.36 6.07 4.38
CA THR A 58 10.61 6.33 3.66
C THR A 58 11.64 6.78 4.68
N VAL A 59 12.71 6.01 4.87
CA VAL A 59 13.84 6.39 5.69
C VAL A 59 14.35 7.71 5.12
N ARG A 60 13.92 8.83 5.69
CA ARG A 60 14.69 10.05 5.62
C ARG A 60 16.00 9.66 6.27
N ALA A 61 17.04 9.51 5.45
CA ALA A 61 18.38 9.35 5.96
C ALA A 61 18.54 10.42 7.04
N GLU A 62 18.71 9.96 8.28
CA GLU A 62 18.98 10.76 9.48
C GLU A 62 17.75 11.45 10.12
N CYS A 63 16.83 10.65 10.67
CA CYS A 63 16.28 11.00 11.99
C CYS A 63 17.20 10.37 13.07
N PRO A 64 18.12 11.13 13.69
CA PRO A 64 19.03 10.59 14.72
C PRO A 64 18.29 9.88 15.87
N GLY A 65 17.02 10.22 16.11
CA GLY A 65 16.19 9.64 17.18
C GLY A 65 15.55 8.29 16.88
N PHE A 66 15.45 7.83 15.63
CA PHE A 66 14.83 6.52 15.36
C PHE A 66 15.77 5.35 15.71
N ARG A 67 17.09 5.55 15.63
CA ARG A 67 18.07 4.53 16.05
C ARG A 67 18.03 4.24 17.56
N VAL A 68 17.83 5.27 18.39
CA VAL A 68 17.91 5.13 19.85
C VAL A 68 16.71 4.37 20.43
N LEU A 69 15.56 4.41 19.75
CA LEU A 69 14.31 3.82 20.26
C LEU A 69 14.24 2.29 20.10
N TRP A 70 14.87 1.69 19.08
CA TRP A 70 14.87 0.23 18.91
C TRP A 70 16.01 -0.47 19.68
N GLU A 71 17.05 0.25 20.09
CA GLU A 71 18.15 -0.28 20.92
C GLU A 71 17.78 -0.41 22.41
N SER A 72 16.57 0.02 22.80
CA SER A 72 16.07 0.00 24.18
C SER A 72 14.94 -1.02 24.43
N THR A 73 14.79 -2.04 23.59
CA THR A 73 13.94 -3.23 23.84
C THR A 73 14.76 -4.49 23.66
#